data_AF-A0A359KHA9-F1
#
_entry.id   AF-A0A359KHA9-F1
#
_cell.length_a   1.000
_cell.length_b   1.000
_cell.length_c   1.000
_cell.angle_alpha   90.00
_cell.angle_beta   90.00
_cell.angle_gamma   90.00
#
_symmetry.space_group_name_H-M   'P 1'
#
loop_
_entity.id
_entity.type
_entity.pdbx_description
1 polymer ?
#
loop_
_entity_poly.entity_id
_entity_poly.type
_entity_poly.pdbx_seq_one_letter_code
_entity_poly.pdbx_strand_id
1 'polypeptide(L)'
;LIAEGGRDAFYDGVIADHIERYFKRIGGWMTRADLAAHRTEWVEPLMTTYRGVEVYSLGPNTQGLSTNQILNICEQFDLKAMGFQSAASIHVQAEAKRLA
;
A
#
# COMPACT_ATOMS: atom_id res chain seq x y z
N LEU A 1 15.95 -7.85 23.10
CA LEU A 1 16.46 -7.12 21.90
C LEU A 1 15.51 -6.00 21.47
N ILE A 2 14.48 -6.21 20.62
CA ILE A 2 13.64 -5.09 20.12
C ILE A 2 12.87 -4.38 21.24
N ALA A 3 12.31 -5.12 22.21
CA ALA A 3 11.60 -4.52 23.34
C ALA A 3 12.49 -3.60 24.20
N GLU A 4 13.80 -3.86 24.26
CA GLU A 4 14.76 -3.12 25.10
C GLU A 4 15.51 -2.05 24.29
N GLY A 5 15.94 -2.37 23.07
CA GLY A 5 16.75 -1.53 22.19
C GLY A 5 15.95 -0.85 21.06
N GLY A 6 14.62 -0.97 21.08
CA GLY A 6 13.71 -0.30 20.16
C GLY A 6 14.03 -0.53 18.69
N ARG A 7 13.87 0.53 17.91
CA ARG A 7 14.15 0.58 16.46
C ARG A 7 15.58 0.17 16.14
N ASP A 8 16.56 0.66 16.91
CA ASP A 8 17.98 0.49 16.60
C ASP A 8 18.40 -0.98 16.73
N ALA A 9 17.77 -1.74 17.63
CA ALA A 9 17.98 -3.20 17.71
C ALA A 9 17.69 -3.92 16.37
N PHE A 10 16.77 -3.39 15.56
CA PHE A 10 16.41 -3.94 14.24
C PHE A 10 17.21 -3.32 13.09
N TYR A 11 17.30 -1.99 13.04
CA TYR A 11 17.85 -1.27 11.88
C TYR A 11 19.36 -1.01 11.95
N ASP A 12 19.96 -1.07 13.13
CA ASP A 12 21.41 -0.81 13.30
C ASP A 12 22.09 -1.74 14.34
N GLY A 13 21.39 -2.79 14.77
CA GLY A 13 21.86 -3.76 15.75
C GLY A 13 22.25 -5.09 15.13
N VAL A 14 22.42 -6.11 15.99
CA VAL A 14 22.79 -7.46 15.58
C VAL A 14 21.83 -8.08 14.55
N ILE A 15 20.55 -7.66 14.57
CA ILE A 15 19.55 -8.09 13.59
C ILE A 15 19.92 -7.59 12.18
N ALA A 16 20.37 -6.35 12.04
CA ALA A 16 20.82 -5.81 10.77
C ALA A 16 22.06 -6.55 10.23
N ASP A 17 23.01 -6.90 11.09
CA ASP A 17 24.17 -7.73 10.73
C ASP A 17 23.76 -9.14 10.27
N HIS A 18 22.71 -9.72 10.87
CA HIS A 18 22.15 -11.00 10.43
C HIS A 18 21.49 -10.89 9.04
N ILE A 19 20.71 -9.83 8.80
CA ILE A 19 20.09 -9.58 7.50
C ILE A 19 21.15 -9.42 6.41
N GLU A 20 22.17 -8.58 6.62
CA GLU A 20 23.23 -8.40 5.62
C GLU A 20 24.00 -9.69 5.33
N ARG A 21 24.38 -10.46 6.36
CA ARG A 21 25.03 -11.77 6.16
C ARG A 21 24.18 -12.71 5.33
N TYR A 22 22.86 -12.73 5.56
CA TYR A 22 21.95 -13.53 4.76
C TYR A 22 21.89 -13.05 3.31
N PHE A 23 21.72 -11.75 3.07
CA PHE A 23 21.64 -11.18 1.72
C PHE A 23 22.93 -11.42 0.94
N LYS A 24 24.10 -11.19 1.55
CA LYS A 24 25.40 -11.55 0.96
C LYS A 24 25.48 -13.03 0.60
N ARG A 25 25.04 -13.93 1.48
CA ARG A 25 25.05 -15.38 1.26
C ARG A 25 24.19 -15.80 0.06
N ILE A 26 23.06 -15.13 -0.18
CA ILE A 26 22.16 -15.45 -1.30
C ILE A 26 22.41 -14.61 -2.56
N GLY A 27 23.47 -13.78 -2.58
CA GLY A 27 23.76 -12.88 -3.70
C GLY A 27 22.83 -11.66 -3.82
N GLY A 28 22.08 -11.33 -2.77
CA GLY A 28 21.24 -10.13 -2.68
C GLY A 28 22.03 -8.88 -2.27
N TRP A 29 21.39 -7.71 -2.40
CA TRP A 29 22.09 -6.41 -2.31
C TRP A 29 21.87 -5.63 -1.02
N MET A 30 20.92 -6.03 -0.17
CA MET A 30 20.62 -5.28 1.06
C MET A 30 21.77 -5.38 2.07
N THR A 31 22.20 -4.22 2.55
CA THR A 31 23.27 -4.04 3.53
C THR A 31 22.74 -3.52 4.86
N ARG A 32 23.56 -3.59 5.91
CA ARG A 32 23.27 -2.88 7.16
C ARG A 32 23.17 -1.37 6.94
N ALA A 33 23.96 -0.80 6.02
CA ALA A 33 23.89 0.63 5.72
C ALA A 33 22.52 1.04 5.16
N ASP A 34 21.90 0.20 4.32
CA ASP A 34 20.54 0.44 3.81
C ASP A 34 19.49 0.43 4.94
N LEU A 35 19.61 -0.53 5.87
CA LEU A 35 18.75 -0.62 7.04
C LEU A 35 18.91 0.60 7.96
N ALA A 36 20.15 1.00 8.26
CA ALA A 36 20.43 2.16 9.10
C ALA A 36 19.98 3.48 8.45
N ALA A 37 20.03 3.57 7.11
CA ALA A 37 19.58 4.72 6.34
C ALA A 37 18.05 4.80 6.22
N HIS A 38 17.32 3.70 6.40
CA HIS A 38 15.86 3.67 6.26
C HIS A 38 15.20 4.76 7.13
N ARG A 39 14.21 5.47 6.61
CA ARG A 39 13.36 6.39 7.38
C ARG A 39 11.91 6.14 6.95
N THR A 40 11.03 6.09 7.94
CA THR A 40 9.59 6.00 7.70
C THR A 40 9.03 7.41 7.68
N GLU A 41 8.12 7.68 6.74
CA GLU A 41 7.47 8.96 6.60
C GLU A 41 6.05 8.88 7.13
N TRP A 42 5.64 9.90 7.89
CA TRP A 42 4.23 10.17 8.14
C TRP A 42 3.69 10.94 6.96
N VAL A 43 2.63 10.42 6.34
CA VAL A 43 2.04 11.01 5.14
C VAL A 43 0.59 11.38 5.40
N GLU A 44 0.15 12.47 4.78
CA GLU A 44 -1.27 12.81 4.73
C GLU A 44 -1.98 11.82 3.79
N PRO A 45 -3.04 11.12 4.25
CA PRO A 45 -3.78 10.23 3.38
C PRO A 45 -4.50 11.00 2.27
N LEU A 46 -4.61 10.37 1.10
CA LEU A 46 -5.54 10.82 0.08
C LEU A 46 -6.96 10.53 0.53
N MET A 47 -7.89 11.41 0.19
CA MET A 47 -9.31 11.26 0.52
C MET A 47 -10.16 11.39 -0.73
N THR A 48 -11.21 10.58 -0.81
CA THR A 48 -12.33 10.80 -1.72
C THR A 48 -13.66 10.49 -1.03
N THR A 49 -14.77 10.87 -1.62
CA THR A 49 -16.10 10.52 -1.12
C THR A 49 -16.73 9.46 -2.01
N TYR A 50 -17.40 8.47 -1.44
CA TYR A 50 -18.16 7.48 -2.20
C TYR A 50 -19.50 7.24 -1.53
N ARG A 51 -20.61 7.65 -2.16
CA ARG A 51 -21.98 7.40 -1.68
C ARG A 51 -22.23 7.82 -0.22
N GLY A 52 -21.68 8.98 0.16
CA GLY A 52 -21.86 9.57 1.49
C GLY A 52 -20.86 9.11 2.56
N VAL A 53 -19.84 8.32 2.19
CA VAL A 53 -18.72 7.98 3.09
C VAL A 53 -17.41 8.59 2.60
N GLU A 54 -16.56 9.00 3.53
CA GLU A 54 -15.17 9.37 3.24
C GLU A 54 -14.30 8.11 3.17
N VAL A 55 -13.50 8.01 2.11
CA VAL A 55 -12.58 6.90 1.86
C VAL A 55 -11.17 7.45 1.86
N TYR A 56 -10.37 6.99 2.82
CA TYR A 56 -8.98 7.38 2.98
C TYR A 56 -8.06 6.29 2.43
N SER A 57 -7.04 6.71 1.69
CA SER A 57 -6.05 5.80 1.08
C SER A 57 -4.66 6.40 1.16
N LEU A 58 -3.63 5.56 1.14
CA LEU A 58 -2.25 6.05 1.02
C LEU A 58 -1.99 6.59 -0.39
N GLY A 59 -1.16 7.62 -0.49
CA GLY A 59 -0.64 8.13 -1.76
C GLY A 59 0.39 7.19 -2.40
N PRO A 60 1.13 7.67 -3.42
CA PRO A 60 2.35 7.02 -3.87
C PRO A 60 3.25 6.69 -2.66
N ASN A 61 3.88 5.52 -2.54
CA ASN A 61 4.12 4.45 -3.53
C ASN A 61 3.15 3.26 -3.41
N THR A 62 1.87 3.53 -3.12
CA THR A 62 0.83 2.48 -2.99
C THR A 62 -0.24 2.58 -4.09
N GLN A 63 -1.17 1.62 -4.11
CA GLN A 63 -2.30 1.59 -5.05
C GLN A 63 -3.56 2.31 -4.52
N GLY A 64 -3.41 3.12 -3.46
CA GLY A 64 -4.54 3.84 -2.85
C GLY A 64 -5.20 4.84 -3.81
N LEU A 65 -4.40 5.57 -4.58
CA LEU A 65 -4.91 6.52 -5.59
C LEU A 65 -5.80 5.82 -6.63
N SER A 66 -5.36 4.72 -7.21
CA SER A 66 -6.15 3.96 -8.19
C SER A 66 -7.46 3.44 -7.57
N THR A 67 -7.45 3.04 -6.30
CA THR A 67 -8.69 2.64 -5.60
C THR A 67 -9.70 3.80 -5.53
N ASN A 68 -9.24 5.00 -5.15
CA ASN A 68 -10.09 6.18 -5.10
C ASN A 68 -10.63 6.56 -6.50
N GLN A 69 -9.80 6.45 -7.54
CA GLN A 69 -10.24 6.68 -8.92
C GLN A 69 -11.31 5.69 -9.37
N ILE A 70 -11.15 4.40 -9.05
CA ILE A 70 -12.15 3.36 -9.35
C ILE A 70 -13.48 3.67 -8.67
N LEU A 71 -13.45 4.08 -7.40
CA LEU A 71 -14.66 4.46 -6.66
C LEU A 71 -15.36 5.65 -7.31
N ASN A 72 -14.61 6.68 -7.71
CA ASN A 72 -15.16 7.87 -8.36
C ASN A 72 -15.80 7.55 -9.73
N ILE A 73 -15.19 6.64 -10.51
CA ILE A 73 -15.78 6.16 -11.77
C ILE A 73 -17.05 5.35 -11.46
N CYS A 74 -17.00 4.42 -10.51
CA CYS A 74 -18.12 3.58 -10.12
C CYS A 74 -19.30 4.36 -9.52
N GLU A 75 -19.06 5.55 -8.95
CA GLU A 75 -20.11 6.40 -8.40
C GLU A 75 -21.07 6.93 -9.49
N GLN A 76 -20.61 7.01 -10.74
CA GLN A 76 -21.42 7.42 -11.89
C GLN A 76 -22.43 6.36 -12.34
N PHE A 77 -22.42 5.17 -11.72
CA PHE A 77 -23.29 4.04 -12.07
C PHE A 77 -24.11 3.59 -10.87
N ASP A 78 -25.34 3.10 -11.11
CA ASP A 78 -26.14 2.46 -10.07
C ASP A 78 -25.77 0.97 -9.93
N LEU A 79 -24.62 0.72 -9.27
CA LEU A 79 -24.15 -0.65 -9.01
C LEU A 79 -25.15 -1.46 -8.17
N LYS A 80 -25.98 -0.80 -7.34
CA LYS A 80 -26.98 -1.47 -6.51
C LYS A 80 -28.09 -2.03 -7.39
N ALA A 81 -28.63 -1.23 -8.32
CA ALA A 81 -29.62 -1.69 -9.27
C ALA A 81 -29.08 -2.75 -10.24
N MET A 82 -27.79 -2.69 -10.60
CA MET A 82 -27.14 -3.71 -11.42
C MET A 82 -27.07 -5.08 -10.74
N GLY A 83 -27.10 -5.13 -9.41
CA GLY A 83 -27.02 -6.37 -8.63
C GLY A 83 -25.59 -6.85 -8.40
N PHE A 84 -25.35 -7.38 -7.20
CA PHE A 84 -24.04 -7.91 -6.81
C PHE A 84 -23.61 -9.08 -7.71
N GLN A 85 -22.39 -9.03 -8.22
CA GLN A 85 -21.81 -10.03 -9.13
C GLN A 85 -22.59 -10.30 -10.42
N SER A 86 -23.48 -9.39 -10.84
CA SER A 86 -24.02 -9.47 -12.18
C SER A 86 -22.94 -9.17 -13.23
N ALA A 87 -23.13 -9.68 -14.45
CA ALA A 87 -22.21 -9.39 -15.55
C ALA A 87 -22.05 -7.87 -15.79
N ALA A 88 -23.15 -7.11 -15.67
CA ALA A 88 -23.12 -5.65 -15.81
C ALA A 88 -22.30 -4.97 -14.70
N SER A 89 -22.50 -5.36 -13.44
CA SER A 89 -21.75 -4.82 -12.30
C SER A 89 -20.26 -5.13 -12.40
N ILE A 90 -19.90 -6.36 -12.80
CA ILE A 90 -18.51 -6.78 -12.99
C ILE A 90 -17.87 -6.03 -14.15
N HIS A 91 -18.57 -5.86 -15.28
CA HIS A 91 -18.05 -5.13 -16.43
C HIS A 91 -17.69 -3.69 -16.08
N VAL A 92 -18.58 -2.96 -15.41
CA VAL A 92 -18.33 -1.57 -14.98
C VAL A 92 -17.12 -1.49 -14.06
N GLN A 93 -17.03 -2.38 -13.06
CA GLN A 93 -15.90 -2.38 -12.13
C GLN A 93 -14.57 -2.75 -12.81
N ALA A 94 -14.60 -3.69 -13.75
CA ALA A 94 -13.41 -4.10 -14.51
C ALA A 94 -12.91 -2.95 -15.40
N GLU A 95 -13.80 -2.26 -16.11
CA GLU A 95 -13.43 -1.12 -16.95
C GLU A 95 -12.99 0.09 -16.13
N ALA A 96 -13.61 0.35 -14.97
CA ALA A 96 -13.13 1.37 -14.04
C ALA A 96 -11.70 1.08 -13.58
N LYS A 97 -11.40 -0.19 -13.23
CA LYS A 97 -10.05 -0.63 -12.86
C LYS A 97 -9.05 -0.54 -14.00
N ARG A 98 -9.48 -0.74 -15.26
CA ARG A 98 -8.59 -0.62 -16.43
C ARG A 98 -8.16 0.83 -16.68
N LEU A 99 -8.97 1.80 -16.29
CA LEU A 99 -8.73 3.23 -16.51
C LEU A 99 -7.92 3.91 -15.41
N ALA A 100 -8.07 3.44 -14.16
CA ALA A 100 -7.36 3.91 -12.98
C ALA A 100 -5.95 3.31 -12.83
#